data_AF-A0A497LSN3-F1
#
_entry.id   AF-A0A497LSN3-F1
#
_cell.length_a   1.000
_cell.length_b   1.000
_cell.length_c   1.000
_cell.angle_alpha   90.00
_cell.angle_beta   90.00
_cell.angle_gamma   90.00
#
_symmetry.space_group_name_H-M   'P 1'
#
loop_
_entity.id
_entity.type
_entity.pdbx_description
1 polymer ?
#
loop_
_entity_poly.entity_id
_entity_poly.type
_entity_poly.pdbx_seq_one_letter_code
_entity_poly.pdbx_strand_id
1 'polypeptide(L)'
;MERSSVRSIASDVAIIVEEKNKDYASAFQKVSEILTILFPNGIPTNKYHDAAILIRVLDKVCRIANANSKDVKKDAWLDICGYALLRLSEDDLNGKVV
;
A
#
# COMPACT_ATOMS: atom_id res chain seq x y z
N MET A 1 10.96 35.72 0.90
CA MET A 1 11.06 34.32 1.34
C MET A 1 12.24 33.71 0.62
N GLU A 2 13.28 33.33 1.34
CA GLU A 2 14.49 32.74 0.75
C GLU A 2 14.14 31.37 0.15
N ARG A 3 14.66 31.06 -1.04
CA ARG A 3 14.36 29.81 -1.76
C ARG A 3 15.29 28.72 -1.24
N SER A 4 14.75 27.62 -0.71
CA SER A 4 15.56 26.48 -0.29
C SER A 4 16.40 25.94 -1.45
N SER A 5 17.67 25.59 -1.17
CA SER A 5 18.52 24.95 -2.18
C SER A 5 18.03 23.55 -2.49
N VAL A 6 18.24 23.08 -3.72
CA VAL A 6 17.92 21.70 -4.13
C VAL A 6 18.59 20.66 -3.22
N ARG A 7 19.82 20.94 -2.76
CA ARG A 7 20.54 20.06 -1.82
C ARG A 7 19.81 19.93 -0.49
N SER A 8 19.32 21.04 0.07
CA SER A 8 18.55 21.01 1.32
C SER A 8 17.29 20.17 1.17
N ILE A 9 16.54 20.38 0.08
CA ILE A 9 15.32 19.63 -0.21
C ILE A 9 15.62 18.13 -0.32
N ALA A 10 16.71 17.76 -1.00
CA ALA A 10 17.12 16.37 -1.14
C ALA A 10 17.46 15.71 0.21
N SER A 11 18.15 16.41 1.11
CA SER A 11 18.43 15.91 2.45
C SER A 11 17.17 15.70 3.27
N ASP A 12 16.22 16.64 3.23
CA ASP A 12 14.96 16.53 3.96
C ASP A 12 14.13 15.34 3.44
N VAL A 13 14.07 15.15 2.12
CA VAL A 13 13.40 14.01 1.50
C VAL A 13 14.06 12.69 1.92
N ALA A 14 15.39 12.62 1.96
CA ALA A 14 16.10 11.41 2.37
C ALA A 14 15.73 10.99 3.80
N ILE A 15 15.74 11.94 4.74
CA ILE A 15 15.36 11.69 6.15
C ILE A 15 13.92 11.16 6.23
N ILE A 16 12.98 11.85 5.57
CA ILE A 16 11.56 11.46 5.59
C ILE A 16 11.35 10.07 4.98
N VAL A 17 12.06 9.74 3.90
CA VAL A 17 11.93 8.44 3.22
C VAL A 17 12.51 7.32 4.09
N GLU A 18 13.63 7.54 4.75
CA GLU A 18 14.22 6.56 5.68
C GLU A 18 13.29 6.26 6.86
N GLU A 19 12.74 7.31 7.48
CA GLU A 19 11.77 7.17 8.57
C GLU A 19 10.53 6.38 8.13
N LYS A 20 9.95 6.75 6.98
CA LYS A 20 8.81 6.02 6.41
C LYS A 20 9.16 4.57 6.13
N ASN A 21 10.28 4.31 5.47
CA ASN A 21 10.66 2.95 5.10
C ASN A 21 10.85 2.04 6.33
N LYS A 22 11.33 2.62 7.44
CA LYS A 22 11.38 1.95 8.74
C LYS A 22 9.98 1.64 9.28
N ASP A 23 9.06 2.59 9.24
CA ASP A 23 7.67 2.41 9.69
C ASP A 23 6.90 1.38 8.84
N TYR A 24 7.21 1.26 7.56
CA TYR A 24 6.61 0.25 6.67
C TYR A 24 7.36 -1.10 6.69
N ALA A 25 8.48 -1.22 7.43
CA ALA A 25 9.36 -2.38 7.56
C ALA A 25 9.47 -3.23 6.29
N SER A 26 9.94 -2.60 5.21
CA SER A 26 10.12 -3.23 3.91
C SER A 26 8.82 -3.78 3.29
N ALA A 27 7.70 -3.06 3.45
CA ALA A 27 6.42 -3.42 2.84
C ALA A 27 6.56 -3.72 1.33
N PHE A 28 7.38 -2.94 0.60
CA PHE A 28 7.68 -3.22 -0.81
C PHE A 28 8.20 -4.63 -1.04
N GLN A 29 9.14 -5.09 -0.21
CA GLN A 29 9.70 -6.43 -0.32
C GLN A 29 8.66 -7.49 0.05
N LYS A 30 7.99 -7.35 1.19
CA LYS A 30 6.99 -8.33 1.68
C LYS A 30 5.81 -8.46 0.72
N VAL A 31 5.29 -7.35 0.22
CA VAL A 31 4.20 -7.34 -0.75
C VAL A 31 4.65 -7.97 -2.06
N SER A 32 5.87 -7.68 -2.54
CA SER A 32 6.42 -8.29 -3.75
C SER A 32 6.57 -9.82 -3.63
N GLU A 33 7.05 -10.31 -2.49
CA GLU A 33 7.15 -11.75 -2.20
C GLU A 33 5.76 -12.43 -2.20
N ILE A 34 4.76 -11.79 -1.57
CA ILE A 34 3.38 -12.29 -1.58
C ILE A 34 2.80 -12.28 -3.01
N LEU A 35 3.01 -11.21 -3.78
CA LEU A 35 2.56 -11.13 -5.17
C LEU A 35 3.21 -12.20 -6.06
N THR A 36 4.46 -12.58 -5.78
CA THR A 36 5.15 -13.67 -6.50
C THR A 36 4.48 -15.02 -6.25
N ILE A 37 3.93 -15.23 -5.05
CA ILE A 37 3.16 -16.44 -4.71
C ILE A 37 1.77 -16.40 -5.38
N LEU A 38 1.09 -15.25 -5.34
CA LEU A 38 -0.28 -15.11 -5.85
C LEU A 38 -0.35 -15.06 -7.39
N PHE A 39 0.66 -14.46 -8.02
CA PHE A 39 0.73 -14.19 -9.45
C PHE A 39 2.09 -14.61 -10.02
N PRO A 40 2.44 -15.92 -9.96
CA PRO A 40 3.77 -16.41 -10.33
C PRO A 40 4.14 -16.15 -11.80
N ASN A 41 3.14 -15.97 -12.67
CA ASN A 41 3.31 -15.67 -14.10
C ASN A 41 2.94 -14.23 -14.45
N GLY A 42 2.92 -13.33 -13.46
CA GLY A 42 2.46 -11.95 -13.61
C GLY A 42 0.95 -11.79 -13.43
N ILE A 43 0.52 -10.54 -13.28
CA ILE A 43 -0.88 -10.16 -13.10
C ILE A 43 -1.50 -9.97 -14.49
N PRO A 44 -2.54 -10.71 -14.87
CA PRO A 44 -3.23 -10.46 -16.13
C PRO A 44 -4.03 -9.16 -16.06
N THR A 45 -4.17 -8.46 -17.19
CA THR A 45 -4.77 -7.11 -17.25
C THR A 45 -6.21 -7.06 -16.73
N ASN A 46 -6.99 -8.11 -16.96
CA ASN A 46 -8.36 -8.23 -16.45
C ASN A 46 -8.43 -8.29 -14.91
N LYS A 47 -7.32 -8.60 -14.22
CA LYS A 47 -7.24 -8.63 -12.75
C LYS A 47 -6.61 -7.38 -12.13
N TYR A 48 -6.27 -6.37 -12.91
CA TYR A 48 -5.58 -5.18 -12.38
C TYR A 48 -6.38 -4.47 -11.28
N HIS A 49 -7.71 -4.42 -11.40
CA HIS A 49 -8.57 -3.83 -10.38
C HIS A 49 -8.50 -4.58 -9.05
N ASP A 50 -8.70 -5.89 -9.07
CA ASP A 50 -8.60 -6.74 -7.87
C ASP A 50 -7.19 -6.72 -7.28
N ALA A 51 -6.17 -6.81 -8.13
CA ALA A 51 -4.79 -6.72 -7.72
C ALA A 51 -4.47 -5.39 -7.02
N ALA A 52 -4.96 -4.27 -7.54
CA ALA A 52 -4.76 -2.96 -6.92
C ALA A 52 -5.35 -2.93 -5.51
N ILE A 53 -6.56 -3.46 -5.31
CA ILE A 53 -7.23 -3.52 -4.00
C ILE A 53 -6.45 -4.46 -3.06
N LEU A 54 -6.04 -5.64 -3.51
CA LEU A 54 -5.23 -6.57 -2.71
C LEU A 54 -3.90 -5.95 -2.27
N ILE A 55 -3.20 -5.26 -3.17
CA ILE A 55 -1.96 -4.55 -2.86
C ILE A 55 -2.20 -3.49 -1.78
N ARG A 56 -3.31 -2.73 -1.85
CA ARG A 56 -3.69 -1.77 -0.82
C ARG A 56 -3.95 -2.45 0.53
N VAL A 57 -4.64 -3.59 0.54
CA VAL A 57 -4.87 -4.35 1.78
C VAL A 57 -3.55 -4.84 2.38
N LEU A 58 -2.65 -5.40 1.57
CA LEU A 58 -1.34 -5.87 2.04
C LEU A 58 -0.47 -4.74 2.59
N ASP A 59 -0.51 -3.55 1.98
CA ASP A 59 0.11 -2.33 2.49
C ASP A 59 -0.41 -1.96 3.89
N LYS A 60 -1.74 -2.00 4.10
CA LYS A 60 -2.35 -1.74 5.42
C LYS A 60 -2.00 -2.82 6.44
N VAL A 61 -1.92 -4.09 6.05
CA VAL A 61 -1.46 -5.17 6.93
C VAL A 61 -0.02 -4.92 7.38
N CYS A 62 0.87 -4.51 6.47
CA CYS A 62 2.23 -4.11 6.83
C CYS A 62 2.23 -2.92 7.81
N ARG A 63 1.43 -1.89 7.56
CA ARG A 63 1.29 -0.74 8.47
C ARG A 63 0.82 -1.15 9.87
N ILE A 64 -0.16 -2.06 9.97
CA ILE A 64 -0.66 -2.57 11.26
C ILE A 64 0.42 -3.34 12.02
N ALA A 65 1.18 -4.20 11.32
CA ALA A 65 2.22 -5.04 11.91
C ALA A 65 3.35 -4.21 12.54
N ASN A 66 3.68 -3.06 11.96
CA ASN A 66 4.82 -2.25 12.37
C ASN A 66 4.45 -1.00 13.18
N ALA A 67 3.18 -0.58 13.17
CA ALA A 67 2.76 0.59 13.93
C ALA A 67 2.85 0.38 15.44
N ASN A 68 3.38 1.38 16.15
CA ASN A 68 3.36 1.44 17.62
C ASN A 68 2.16 2.22 18.17
N SER A 69 1.42 2.94 17.32
CA SER A 69 0.24 3.72 17.70
C SER A 69 -1.06 2.94 17.47
N LYS A 70 -1.95 2.95 18.48
CA LYS A 70 -3.29 2.37 18.39
C LYS A 70 -4.15 3.07 17.32
N ASP A 71 -4.04 4.39 17.22
CA ASP A 71 -4.83 5.17 16.26
C ASP A 71 -4.43 4.87 14.81
N VAL A 72 -3.12 4.71 14.56
CA VAL A 72 -2.60 4.28 13.26
C VAL A 72 -3.12 2.89 12.87
N LYS A 73 -3.18 1.95 13.83
CA LYS A 73 -3.76 0.61 13.58
C LYS A 73 -5.26 0.69 13.29
N LYS A 74 -6.00 1.51 14.05
CA LYS A 74 -7.45 1.70 13.85
C LYS A 74 -7.74 2.28 12.47
N ASP A 75 -7.02 3.32 12.07
CA ASP A 75 -7.10 3.93 10.74
C ASP A 75 -6.87 2.91 9.63
N ALA A 76 -5.81 2.09 9.73
CA ALA A 76 -5.53 1.05 8.75
C ALA A 76 -6.61 -0.04 8.67
N TRP A 77 -7.25 -0.41 9.80
CA TRP A 77 -8.39 -1.33 9.77
C TRP A 77 -9.65 -0.71 9.16
N LEU A 78 -9.89 0.58 9.39
CA LEU A 78 -10.99 1.31 8.75
C LEU A 78 -10.80 1.35 7.23
N ASP A 79 -9.58 1.57 6.75
CA ASP A 79 -9.24 1.49 5.32
C ASP A 79 -9.58 0.11 4.74
N ILE A 80 -9.12 -0.97 5.39
CA ILE A 80 -9.38 -2.35 4.94
C ILE A 80 -10.90 -2.62 4.87
N CYS A 81 -11.65 -2.19 5.90
CA CYS A 81 -13.10 -2.33 5.92
C CYS A 81 -13.75 -1.55 4.76
N GLY A 82 -13.33 -0.31 4.54
CA GLY A 82 -13.80 0.52 3.43
C GLY A 82 -13.53 -0.10 2.06
N TYR A 83 -12.34 -0.64 1.85
CA TYR A 83 -11.99 -1.31 0.59
C TYR A 83 -12.84 -2.57 0.36
N ALA A 84 -13.09 -3.36 1.40
CA ALA A 84 -13.97 -4.53 1.31
C ALA A 84 -15.41 -4.12 0.95
N LEU A 85 -15.95 -3.10 1.60
CA LEU A 85 -17.30 -2.58 1.30
C LEU A 85 -17.40 -2.05 -0.13
N LEU A 86 -16.41 -1.27 -0.58
CA LEU A 86 -16.36 -0.77 -1.96
C LEU A 86 -16.33 -1.93 -2.95
N ARG A 87 -15.46 -2.93 -2.72
CA ARG A 87 -15.36 -4.09 -3.62
C ARG A 87 -16.67 -4.87 -3.71
N LEU A 88 -17.33 -5.10 -2.57
CA LEU A 88 -18.60 -5.83 -2.50
C LEU A 88 -19.77 -5.04 -3.12
N SER A 89 -19.66 -3.72 -3.23
CA SER A 89 -20.67 -2.88 -3.88
C SER A 89 -20.58 -2.88 -5.41
N GLU A 90 -19.54 -3.48 -5.98
CA GLU A 90 -19.36 -3.59 -7.43
C GLU A 90 -20.01 -4.89 -7.95
N ASP A 91 -20.81 -4.79 -9.01
CA ASP A 91 -21.52 -5.95 -9.59
C ASP A 91 -20.59 -7.03 -10.18
N ASP A 92 -19.33 -6.66 -10.48
CA ASP A 92 -18.34 -7.54 -11.07
C ASP A 92 -17.17 -7.77 -10.13
N LEU A 93 -17.24 -8.86 -9.36
CA LEU A 93 -16.20 -9.32 -8.44
C LEU A 93 -14.93 -9.89 -9.11
N ASN A 94 -14.92 -10.05 -10.43
CA ASN A 94 -13.77 -10.59 -11.18
C ASN A 94 -13.10 -9.55 -12.11
N GLY A 95 -13.56 -8.29 -12.05
CA GLY A 95 -13.07 -7.18 -12.87
C GLY A 95 -13.85 -7.09 -14.18
N LYS A 96 -14.29 -5.87 -14.54
CA LYS A 96 -15.04 -5.61 -15.78
C LYS A 96 -14.36 -6.31 -16.96
N VAL A 97 -15.05 -7.29 -17.53
CA VAL A 97 -14.81 -7.71 -18.91
C VAL A 97 -15.14 -6.49 -19.76
N VAL A 98 -14.11 -5.74 -20.15
CA VAL A 98 -14.23 -4.67 -21.15
C VAL A 98 -14.56 -5.33 -22.49
#